data_AF-A0A2I0BB74-F1
#
_entry.id   AF-A0A2I0BB74-F1
#
_cell.length_a   1.000
_cell.length_b   1.000
_cell.length_c   1.000
_cell.angle_alpha   90.00
_cell.angle_beta   90.00
_cell.angle_gamma   90.00
#
_symmetry.space_group_name_H-M   'P 1'
#
loop_
_entity.id
_entity.type
_entity.pdbx_description
1 polymer ?
#
loop_
_entity_poly.entity_id
_entity_poly.type
_entity_poly.pdbx_seq_one_letter_code
_entity_poly.pdbx_strand_id
1 'polypeptide(L)'
;MAKDIVALLLLLLPLAALPAPDTGFVEALCNVASFTAGDPFTESLSYVLADLVTVASARAGHDYYNISPYPNAFAYGHASCSGNLTAGDCADCLHAAVRAVSSACPMKIGGRAVLRDCAVRYEKYPFV
;
A
#
# COMPACT_ATOMS: atom_id res chain seq x y z
N MET A 1 35.83 50.88 -16.25
CA MET A 1 34.50 50.49 -16.75
C MET A 1 34.58 49.06 -17.25
N ALA A 2 33.71 48.22 -16.71
CA ALA A 2 33.26 46.87 -17.08
C ALA A 2 34.11 45.99 -18.01
N LYS A 3 34.47 44.78 -17.52
CA LYS A 3 34.68 43.57 -18.31
C LYS A 3 34.07 42.37 -17.58
N ASP A 4 32.83 42.10 -17.95
CA ASP A 4 32.28 40.78 -18.24
C ASP A 4 32.59 39.67 -17.24
N ILE A 5 31.90 39.73 -16.10
CA ILE A 5 31.58 38.55 -15.30
C ILE A 5 30.53 37.77 -16.10
N VAL A 6 30.97 36.81 -16.91
CA VAL A 6 30.10 35.80 -17.50
C VAL A 6 29.53 34.99 -16.34
N ALA A 7 28.36 35.40 -15.86
CA ALA A 7 27.57 34.64 -14.91
C ALA A 7 27.17 33.33 -15.60
N LEU A 8 27.88 32.25 -15.25
CA LEU A 8 27.51 30.90 -15.59
C LEU A 8 26.20 30.60 -14.84
N LEU A 9 25.07 31.00 -15.42
CA LEU A 9 23.75 30.57 -15.03
C LEU A 9 23.67 29.05 -15.28
N LEU A 10 24.09 28.28 -14.27
CA LEU A 10 23.66 26.89 -14.12
C LEU A 10 22.14 26.92 -14.10
N LEU A 11 21.51 26.53 -15.22
CA LEU A 11 20.10 26.18 -15.26
C LEU A 11 19.93 25.07 -14.21
N LEU A 12 19.43 25.44 -13.03
CA LEU A 12 18.83 24.50 -12.11
C LEU A 12 17.62 23.94 -12.86
N LEU A 13 17.85 22.92 -13.70
CA LEU A 13 16.78 22.06 -14.16
C LEU A 13 16.06 21.65 -12.88
N PRO A 14 14.78 22.03 -12.70
CA PRO A 14 14.05 21.57 -11.54
C PRO A 14 14.17 20.05 -11.63
N LEU A 15 14.76 19.45 -10.58
CA LEU A 15 14.73 18.01 -10.43
C LEU A 15 13.25 17.68 -10.56
N ALA A 16 12.84 17.12 -11.71
CA ALA A 16 11.46 16.77 -11.92
C ALA A 16 11.16 15.82 -10.77
N ALA A 17 10.35 16.27 -9.82
CA ALA A 17 9.90 15.41 -8.75
C ALA A 17 9.35 14.17 -9.46
N LEU A 18 9.84 12.99 -9.08
CA LEU A 18 9.25 11.76 -9.57
C LEU A 18 7.74 11.90 -9.36
N PRO A 19 6.91 11.58 -10.36
CA PRO A 19 5.48 11.71 -10.21
C PRO A 19 5.08 10.89 -8.96
N ALA A 20 4.44 11.56 -8.00
CA ALA A 20 3.88 10.92 -6.82
C ALA A 20 2.94 9.77 -7.25
N PRO A 21 2.77 8.73 -6.41
CA PRO A 21 1.92 7.60 -6.78
C PRO A 21 0.48 8.05 -7.01
N ASP A 22 -0.17 7.52 -8.05
CA ASP A 22 -1.58 7.76 -8.31
C ASP A 22 -2.44 6.92 -7.34
N THR A 23 -2.92 7.60 -6.31
CA THR A 23 -3.79 7.03 -5.28
C THR A 23 -5.28 7.11 -5.62
N GLY A 24 -5.64 7.39 -6.87
CA GLY A 24 -7.02 7.41 -7.34
C GLY A 24 -7.72 6.08 -7.06
N PHE A 25 -8.81 6.13 -6.29
CA PHE A 25 -9.61 4.97 -5.94
C PHE A 25 -10.29 4.36 -7.17
N VAL A 26 -10.21 3.03 -7.32
CA VAL A 26 -10.85 2.27 -8.39
C VAL A 26 -12.04 1.49 -7.85
N GLU A 27 -11.79 0.59 -6.90
CA GLU A 27 -12.84 -0.25 -6.32
C GLU A 27 -12.50 -0.73 -4.91
N ALA A 28 -13.55 -1.09 -4.16
CA ALA A 28 -13.44 -1.86 -2.94
C ALA A 28 -14.44 -3.02 -2.97
N LEU A 29 -13.97 -4.21 -2.61
CA LEU A 29 -14.79 -5.42 -2.50
C LEU A 29 -14.70 -5.92 -1.07
N CYS A 30 -15.85 -6.09 -0.44
CA CYS A 30 -15.95 -6.47 0.96
C CYS A 30 -16.58 -7.85 1.09
N ASN A 31 -16.03 -8.69 1.96
CA ASN A 31 -16.66 -9.94 2.31
C ASN A 31 -18.05 -9.68 2.93
N VAL A 32 -19.03 -10.53 2.63
CA VAL A 32 -20.37 -10.41 3.21
C VAL A 32 -20.34 -10.70 4.72
N ALA A 33 -19.48 -11.61 5.16
CA ALA A 33 -19.31 -11.96 6.56
C ALA A 33 -18.47 -10.93 7.33
N SER A 34 -18.81 -10.75 8.59
CA SER A 34 -18.18 -9.82 9.51
C SER A 34 -17.55 -10.55 10.69
N PHE A 35 -16.46 -10.01 11.22
CA PHE A 35 -15.98 -10.37 12.56
C PHE A 35 -16.59 -9.44 13.62
N THR A 36 -16.51 -9.84 14.89
CA THR A 36 -17.07 -9.07 16.00
C THR A 36 -15.99 -8.36 16.80
N ALA A 37 -16.39 -7.36 17.58
CA ALA A 37 -15.50 -6.76 18.57
C ALA A 37 -14.93 -7.83 19.52
N GLY A 38 -13.63 -7.78 19.77
CA GLY A 38 -12.91 -8.78 20.58
C GLY A 38 -12.49 -10.05 19.82
N ASP A 39 -12.78 -10.18 18.51
CA ASP A 39 -12.26 -11.28 17.72
C ASP A 39 -10.72 -11.18 17.61
N PRO A 40 -9.96 -12.24 17.97
CA PRO A 40 -8.49 -12.26 17.86
C PRO A 40 -7.98 -11.99 16.44
N PHE A 41 -8.82 -12.17 15.41
CA PHE A 41 -8.52 -11.80 14.04
C PHE A 41 -8.13 -10.33 13.87
N THR A 42 -8.60 -9.44 14.76
CA THR A 42 -8.28 -8.01 14.71
C THR A 42 -6.78 -7.74 14.84
N GLU A 43 -6.08 -8.51 15.69
CA GLU A 43 -4.63 -8.41 15.87
C GLU A 43 -3.90 -8.94 14.63
N SER A 44 -4.31 -10.10 14.13
CA SER A 44 -3.76 -10.69 12.90
C SER A 44 -3.92 -9.81 11.68
N LEU A 45 -5.09 -9.18 11.52
CA LEU A 45 -5.36 -8.26 10.43
C LEU A 45 -4.46 -7.03 10.52
N SER A 46 -4.32 -6.46 11.72
CA SER A 46 -3.45 -5.30 11.95
C SER A 46 -1.98 -5.61 11.63
N TYR A 47 -1.50 -6.78 12.05
CA TYR A 47 -0.16 -7.27 11.71
C TYR A 47 0.03 -7.38 10.19
N VAL A 48 -0.88 -8.09 9.51
CA VAL A 48 -0.74 -8.35 8.07
C VAL A 48 -0.77 -7.06 7.27
N LEU A 49 -1.69 -6.13 7.56
CA LEU A 49 -1.78 -4.88 6.81
C LEU A 49 -0.51 -4.02 6.98
N ALA A 50 0.09 -3.98 8.17
CA ALA A 50 1.32 -3.24 8.42
C ALA A 50 2.54 -3.89 7.73
N ASP A 51 2.64 -5.21 7.81
CA ASP A 51 3.72 -5.97 7.21
C ASP A 51 3.67 -5.93 5.68
N LEU A 52 2.47 -6.03 5.09
CA LEU A 52 2.26 -5.89 3.65
C LEU A 52 2.81 -4.57 3.11
N VAL A 53 2.48 -3.44 3.76
CA VAL A 53 3.00 -2.12 3.35
C VAL A 53 4.52 -2.10 3.42
N THR A 54 5.09 -2.59 4.52
CA THR A 54 6.53 -2.53 4.78
C THR A 54 7.32 -3.40 3.79
N VAL A 55 6.86 -4.62 3.54
CA VAL A 55 7.61 -5.62 2.80
C VAL A 55 7.35 -5.53 1.29
N ALA A 56 6.11 -5.29 0.85
CA ALA A 56 5.82 -5.13 -0.57
C ALA A 56 6.55 -3.91 -1.14
N SER A 57 6.56 -2.78 -0.43
CA SER A 57 7.24 -1.56 -0.88
C SER A 57 8.75 -1.73 -1.06
N ALA A 58 9.41 -2.50 -0.20
CA ALA A 58 10.85 -2.74 -0.27
C ALA A 58 11.26 -3.86 -1.24
N ARG A 59 10.33 -4.72 -1.67
CA ARG A 59 10.61 -5.88 -2.53
C ARG A 59 10.75 -5.47 -3.99
N ALA A 60 11.67 -6.14 -4.68
CA ALA A 60 11.75 -6.07 -6.14
C ALA A 60 10.44 -6.55 -6.77
N GLY A 61 9.85 -5.73 -7.65
CA GLY A 61 8.55 -6.01 -8.28
C GLY A 61 7.33 -5.63 -7.46
N HIS A 62 7.52 -5.15 -6.22
CA HIS A 62 6.46 -4.65 -5.34
C HIS A 62 5.26 -5.56 -5.16
N ASP A 63 5.48 -6.88 -5.15
CA ASP A 63 4.43 -7.89 -5.03
C ASP A 63 4.74 -8.81 -3.85
N TYR A 64 3.79 -8.97 -2.92
CA TYR A 64 4.03 -9.69 -1.68
C TYR A 64 2.77 -10.26 -1.04
N TYR A 65 2.91 -11.48 -0.53
CA TYR A 65 1.90 -12.19 0.26
C TYR A 65 2.44 -12.47 1.65
N ASN A 66 1.58 -12.39 2.66
CA ASN A 66 1.92 -12.81 4.02
C ASN A 66 0.75 -13.47 4.75
N ILE A 67 1.08 -14.19 5.82
CA ILE A 67 0.16 -14.77 6.78
C ILE A 67 0.59 -14.30 8.17
N SER A 68 -0.35 -13.84 8.99
CA SER A 68 -0.06 -13.45 10.36
C SER A 68 0.55 -14.62 11.17
N PRO A 69 1.44 -14.38 12.15
CA PRO A 69 2.07 -15.43 12.94
C PRO A 69 1.17 -15.98 14.06
N TYR A 70 -0.11 -15.62 14.11
CA TYR A 70 -1.03 -15.97 15.20
C TYR A 70 -1.92 -17.17 14.84
N PRO A 71 -1.61 -18.39 15.32
CA PRO A 71 -2.22 -19.62 14.83
C PRO A 71 -3.70 -19.80 15.19
N ASN A 72 -4.22 -19.05 16.16
CA ASN A 72 -5.61 -19.14 16.58
C ASN A 72 -6.57 -18.34 15.69
N ALA A 73 -6.05 -17.41 14.88
CA ALA A 73 -6.88 -16.51 14.08
C ALA A 73 -6.09 -15.91 12.90
N PHE A 74 -5.64 -16.76 11.97
CA PHE A 74 -4.84 -16.28 10.84
C PHE A 74 -5.53 -15.18 10.02
N ALA A 75 -4.74 -14.19 9.62
CA ALA A 75 -5.04 -13.30 8.51
C ALA A 75 -4.10 -13.61 7.36
N TYR A 76 -4.65 -13.61 6.15
CA TYR A 76 -3.94 -13.78 4.90
C TYR A 76 -3.98 -12.46 4.17
N GLY A 77 -2.88 -12.07 3.54
CA GLY A 77 -2.76 -10.77 2.91
C GLY A 77 -1.95 -10.79 1.63
N HIS A 78 -2.29 -9.86 0.74
CA HIS A 78 -1.59 -9.55 -0.49
C HIS A 78 -1.51 -8.05 -0.68
N ALA A 79 -0.36 -7.56 -1.14
CA ALA A 79 -0.17 -6.18 -1.56
C ALA A 79 0.68 -6.14 -2.83
N SER A 80 0.28 -5.26 -3.75
CA SER A 80 1.00 -5.04 -5.00
C SER A 80 1.05 -3.56 -5.38
N CYS A 81 2.15 -3.10 -5.99
CA CYS A 81 2.24 -1.78 -6.63
C CYS A 81 2.62 -1.88 -8.12
N SER A 82 2.40 -0.79 -8.86
CA SER A 82 3.02 -0.58 -10.17
C SER A 82 4.54 -0.70 -10.07
N GLY A 83 5.15 -1.54 -10.93
CA GLY A 83 6.58 -1.89 -10.82
C GLY A 83 7.57 -0.76 -11.13
N ASN A 84 7.09 0.40 -11.58
CA ASN A 84 7.89 1.60 -11.85
C ASN A 84 7.98 2.57 -10.66
N LEU A 85 7.26 2.30 -9.56
CA LEU A 85 7.31 3.15 -8.37
C LEU A 85 8.65 3.00 -7.63
N THR A 86 9.02 4.03 -6.89
CA THR A 86 10.03 3.88 -5.85
C THR A 86 9.45 3.12 -4.65
N ALA A 87 10.31 2.60 -3.78
CA ALA A 87 9.84 1.99 -2.53
C ALA A 87 9.02 2.97 -1.68
N GLY A 88 9.39 4.26 -1.64
CA GLY A 88 8.63 5.29 -0.93
C GLY A 88 7.23 5.49 -1.52
N ASP A 89 7.15 5.67 -2.83
CA ASP A 89 5.87 5.87 -3.53
C ASP A 89 4.96 4.64 -3.41
N CYS A 90 5.51 3.44 -3.47
CA CYS A 90 4.75 2.22 -3.24
C CYS A 90 4.22 2.16 -1.79
N ALA A 91 5.04 2.50 -0.79
CA ALA A 91 4.59 2.56 0.60
C ALA A 91 3.44 3.57 0.80
N ASP A 92 3.56 4.76 0.21
CA ASP A 92 2.52 5.80 0.27
C ASP A 92 1.21 5.34 -0.38
N CYS A 93 1.31 4.69 -1.55
CA CYS A 93 0.14 4.12 -2.21
C CYS A 93 -0.51 3.02 -1.37
N LEU A 94 0.27 2.07 -0.85
CA LEU A 94 -0.26 0.97 -0.04
C LEU A 94 -0.87 1.48 1.26
N HIS A 95 -0.31 2.51 1.89
CA HIS A 95 -0.96 3.19 3.01
C HIS A 95 -2.32 3.79 2.62
N ALA A 96 -2.44 4.39 1.44
CA ALA A 96 -3.73 4.86 0.92
C ALA A 96 -4.71 3.71 0.68
N ALA A 97 -4.25 2.59 0.11
CA ALA A 97 -5.06 1.39 -0.09
C ALA A 97 -5.54 0.75 1.23
N VAL A 98 -4.67 0.68 2.25
CA VAL A 98 -5.04 0.22 3.60
C VAL A 98 -6.11 1.13 4.22
N ARG A 99 -5.98 2.45 4.09
CA ARG A 99 -7.02 3.39 4.55
C ARG A 99 -8.34 3.19 3.81
N ALA A 100 -8.29 3.02 2.49
CA ALA A 100 -9.46 2.80 1.66
C ALA A 100 -10.20 1.51 2.04
N VAL A 101 -9.50 0.37 2.17
CA VAL A 101 -10.13 -0.91 2.54
C VAL A 101 -10.68 -0.88 3.96
N SER A 102 -9.99 -0.22 4.90
CA SER A 102 -10.45 -0.09 6.29
C SER A 102 -11.73 0.75 6.38
N SER A 103 -11.85 1.80 5.57
CA SER A 103 -13.04 2.65 5.51
C SER A 103 -14.21 1.98 4.77
N ALA A 104 -13.93 1.25 3.69
CA ALA A 104 -14.95 0.64 2.85
C ALA A 104 -15.49 -0.68 3.42
N CYS A 105 -14.63 -1.46 4.09
CA CYS A 105 -14.94 -2.80 4.60
C CYS A 105 -14.80 -2.87 6.13
N PRO A 106 -15.56 -2.06 6.90
CA PRO A 106 -15.46 -2.07 8.36
C PRO A 106 -15.90 -3.43 8.92
N MET A 107 -15.08 -3.99 9.81
CA MET A 107 -15.31 -5.26 10.50
C MET A 107 -15.62 -6.44 9.57
N LYS A 108 -15.07 -6.46 8.35
CA LYS A 108 -15.24 -7.57 7.42
C LYS A 108 -14.13 -8.60 7.57
N ILE A 109 -14.47 -9.88 7.42
CA ILE A 109 -13.45 -10.95 7.48
C ILE A 109 -12.53 -10.96 6.26
N GLY A 110 -12.86 -10.16 5.25
CA GLY A 110 -12.08 -9.99 4.04
C GLY A 110 -12.41 -8.68 3.35
N GLY A 111 -11.41 -8.10 2.71
CA GLY A 111 -11.53 -6.84 2.01
C GLY A 111 -10.43 -6.68 0.98
N ARG A 112 -10.78 -6.09 -0.17
CA ARG A 112 -9.84 -5.68 -1.22
C ARG A 112 -10.08 -4.23 -1.55
N ALA A 113 -9.02 -3.43 -1.64
CA ALA A 113 -9.05 -2.11 -2.24
C ALA A 113 -8.06 -2.04 -3.39
N VAL A 114 -8.50 -1.48 -4.51
CA VAL A 114 -7.68 -1.21 -5.69
C VAL A 114 -7.65 0.30 -5.90
N LEU A 115 -6.44 0.83 -5.94
CA LEU A 115 -6.11 2.19 -6.37
C LEU A 115 -5.39 2.07 -7.72
N ARG A 116 -5.19 3.21 -8.39
CA ARG A 116 -4.59 3.21 -9.74
C ARG A 116 -3.20 2.58 -9.77
N ASP A 117 -2.38 2.84 -8.76
CA ASP A 117 -0.99 2.35 -8.71
C ASP A 117 -0.73 1.23 -7.71
N CYS A 118 -1.74 0.79 -6.94
CA CYS A 118 -1.55 -0.28 -5.97
C CYS A 118 -2.85 -0.94 -5.54
N ALA A 119 -2.73 -2.11 -4.93
CA ALA A 119 -3.85 -2.83 -4.35
C ALA A 119 -3.45 -3.51 -3.04
N VAL A 120 -4.42 -3.66 -2.14
CA VAL A 120 -4.31 -4.47 -0.92
C VAL A 120 -5.51 -5.39 -0.84
N ARG A 121 -5.28 -6.65 -0.48
CA ARG A 121 -6.33 -7.62 -0.16
C ARG A 121 -6.00 -8.35 1.14
N TYR A 122 -7.00 -8.58 1.96
CA TYR A 122 -6.91 -9.47 3.10
C TYR A 122 -8.12 -10.40 3.19
N GLU A 123 -7.94 -11.56 3.80
CA GLU A 123 -8.99 -12.55 4.06
C GLU A 123 -8.68 -13.31 5.36
N LYS A 124 -9.71 -13.88 6.00
CA LYS A 124 -9.58 -14.82 7.13
C LYS A 124 -9.27 -16.25 6.67
N TYR A 125 -9.18 -16.48 5.37
CA TYR A 125 -8.88 -17.77 4.74
C TYR A 125 -7.79 -17.61 3.65
N PRO A 126 -7.06 -18.69 3.31
CA PRO A 126 -6.04 -18.64 2.27
C PRO A 126 -6.58 -18.20 0.91
N PHE A 127 -5.80 -17.41 0.17
CA PHE A 127 -6.03 -17.06 -1.23
C PHE A 127 -4.70 -16.86 -1.97
N VAL A 128 -4.77 -16.85 -3.31
CA VAL A 128 -3.65 -16.60 -4.24
C VAL A 128 -3.88 -15.32 -5.00
#